data_AF-A0A431I0S1-F1
#
_entry.id   AF-A0A431I0S1-F1
#
_cell.length_a   1.000
_cell.length_b   1.000
_cell.length_c   1.000
_cell.angle_alpha   90.00
_cell.angle_beta   90.00
_cell.angle_gamma   90.00
#
_symmetry.space_group_name_H-M   'P 1'
#
loop_
_entity.id
_entity.type
_entity.pdbx_description
1 polymer ?
#
loop_
_entity_poly.entity_id
_entity_poly.type
_entity_poly.pdbx_seq_one_letter_code
_entity_poly.pdbx_strand_id
1 'polypeptide(L)'
;MIAYESGLYVRIEEFPGPRAPLPRPLDSGFSHDVAYRVLGLFNPSETSDAYFILSNDRDEIWFICNRHLRTTGIRSGGPLRLPLDCEMPAWS
;
A
#
# COMPACT_ATOMS: atom_id res chain seq x y z
N MET A 1 -8.01 -15.19 -4.73
CA MET A 1 -9.02 -14.27 -5.27
C MET A 1 -8.36 -12.93 -5.54
N ILE A 2 -8.42 -12.41 -6.77
CA ILE A 2 -7.97 -11.04 -7.09
C ILE A 2 -9.26 -10.21 -7.17
N ALA A 3 -9.60 -9.52 -6.09
CA ALA A 3 -10.65 -8.52 -6.09
C ALA A 3 -10.10 -7.30 -5.36
N TYR A 4 -10.07 -6.15 -6.02
CA TYR A 4 -9.71 -4.89 -5.37
C TYR A 4 -10.51 -3.74 -5.98
N GLU A 5 -10.74 -2.73 -5.16
CA GLU A 5 -11.35 -1.48 -5.57
C GLU A 5 -10.40 -0.72 -6.50
N SER A 6 -10.86 -0.41 -7.71
CA SER A 6 -10.03 0.23 -8.72
C SER A 6 -9.68 1.65 -8.29
N GLY A 7 -8.38 1.90 -8.08
CA GLY A 7 -7.91 3.23 -7.67
C GLY A 7 -7.75 3.43 -6.17
N LEU A 8 -7.70 2.36 -5.37
CA LEU A 8 -7.29 2.45 -3.97
C LEU A 8 -5.87 3.00 -3.82
N TYR A 9 -5.70 3.98 -2.94
CA TYR A 9 -4.41 4.42 -2.44
C TYR A 9 -4.28 4.07 -0.95
N VAL A 10 -3.04 3.78 -0.54
CA VAL A 10 -2.67 3.43 0.83
C VAL A 10 -1.43 4.23 1.27
N ARG A 11 -1.26 4.43 2.57
CA ARG A 11 -0.04 5.00 3.16
C ARG A 11 0.69 3.95 3.97
N ILE A 12 2.00 4.14 4.10
CA ILE A 12 2.84 3.30 4.96
C ILE A 12 2.69 3.73 6.42
N GLU A 13 2.27 2.78 7.24
CA GLU A 13 2.35 2.82 8.70
C GLU A 13 2.96 1.50 9.14
N GLU A 14 4.31 1.46 9.15
CA GLU A 14 5.06 0.22 9.38
C GLU A 14 4.69 -0.39 10.73
N PHE A 15 4.22 -1.64 10.72
CA PHE A 15 3.89 -2.36 11.94
C PHE A 15 5.15 -2.56 12.80
N PRO A 16 5.16 -2.12 14.07
CA PRO A 16 6.37 -2.12 14.89
C PRO A 16 6.65 -3.49 15.52
N GLY A 17 7.89 -3.65 16.00
CA GLY A 17 8.28 -4.73 16.90
C GLY A 17 8.84 -5.98 16.21
N PRO A 18 9.19 -7.02 17.00
CA PRO A 18 9.93 -8.19 16.52
C PRO A 18 9.09 -9.17 15.67
N ARG A 19 7.75 -9.02 15.69
CA ARG A 19 6.82 -9.83 14.89
C ARG A 19 6.26 -9.08 13.67
N ALA A 20 6.89 -7.95 13.33
CA ALA A 20 6.57 -7.21 12.12
C ALA A 20 6.82 -8.12 10.89
N PRO A 21 5.87 -8.17 9.94
CA PRO A 21 6.11 -8.85 8.68
C PRO A 21 7.32 -8.24 7.96
N LEU A 22 7.95 -9.06 7.11
CA LEU A 22 8.97 -8.62 6.18
C LEU A 22 8.40 -8.66 4.76
N PRO A 23 8.85 -7.77 3.85
CA PRO A 23 9.85 -6.72 4.07
C PRO A 23 9.32 -5.53 4.89
N ARG A 24 10.23 -4.81 5.56
CA ARG A 24 9.93 -3.52 6.20
C ARG A 24 9.84 -2.43 5.13
N PRO A 25 8.68 -1.79 4.92
CA PRO A 25 8.52 -0.84 3.83
C PRO A 25 9.51 0.33 3.89
N LEU A 26 9.80 0.87 5.08
CA LEU A 26 10.67 2.05 5.19
C LEU A 26 12.12 1.73 4.80
N ASP A 27 12.58 0.53 5.14
CA ASP A 27 13.90 0.02 4.71
C ASP A 27 13.91 -0.34 3.21
N SER A 28 12.73 -0.49 2.60
CA SER A 28 12.53 -0.93 1.21
C SER A 28 12.16 0.22 0.26
N GLY A 29 12.50 1.46 0.60
CA GLY A 29 12.33 2.61 -0.30
C GLY A 29 10.91 3.19 -0.35
N PHE A 30 10.12 2.98 0.71
CA PHE A 30 8.85 3.69 0.90
C PHE A 30 9.00 4.81 1.94
N SER A 31 8.08 5.78 1.88
CA SER A 31 8.04 6.97 2.71
C SER A 31 6.69 7.12 3.41
N HIS A 32 6.67 7.81 4.56
CA HIS A 32 5.44 8.06 5.32
C HIS A 32 4.51 9.09 4.67
N ASP A 33 5.07 10.04 3.94
CA ASP A 33 4.35 11.21 3.41
C ASP A 33 3.80 11.00 2.00
N VAL A 34 3.74 9.74 1.55
CA VAL A 34 3.32 9.36 0.21
C VAL A 34 2.13 8.40 0.28
N ALA A 35 1.11 8.69 -0.53
CA ALA A 35 0.03 7.78 -0.83
C ALA A 35 0.40 6.95 -2.07
N TYR A 36 0.46 5.63 -1.91
CA TYR A 36 0.82 4.66 -2.94
C TYR A 36 -0.42 4.03 -3.55
N ARG A 37 -0.47 4.00 -4.88
CA ARG A 37 -1.54 3.34 -5.62
C ARG A 37 -1.39 1.83 -5.50
N VAL A 38 -2.49 1.15 -5.13
CA VAL A 38 -2.56 -0.31 -5.12
C VAL A 38 -2.67 -0.81 -6.55
N LEU A 39 -1.71 -1.64 -6.97
CA LEU A 39 -1.65 -2.24 -8.31
C LEU A 39 -2.32 -3.62 -8.35
N GLY A 40 -2.40 -4.26 -7.20
CA GLY A 40 -3.07 -5.54 -7.03
C GLY A 40 -3.01 -6.04 -5.59
N LEU A 41 -3.72 -7.14 -5.35
CA LEU A 41 -3.78 -7.81 -4.07
C LEU A 41 -3.54 -9.30 -4.26
N PHE A 42 -2.69 -9.85 -3.40
CA PHE A 42 -2.38 -11.27 -3.33
C PHE A 42 -2.61 -11.75 -1.89
N ASN A 43 -3.36 -12.84 -1.74
CA ASN A 43 -3.52 -13.51 -0.46
C ASN A 43 -3.10 -14.98 -0.65
N PRO A 44 -2.00 -15.43 -0.03
CA PRO A 44 -1.65 -16.84 -0.01
C PRO A 44 -2.58 -17.56 0.96
N SER A 45 -3.22 -18.63 0.49
CA SER A 45 -4.25 -19.40 1.21
C SER A 45 -3.85 -19.92 2.59
N GLU A 46 -2.55 -19.92 2.89
CA GLU A 46 -1.96 -20.47 4.11
C GLU A 46 -1.80 -19.42 5.23
N THR A 47 -2.07 -18.14 4.95
CA THR A 47 -1.88 -17.05 5.92
C THR A 47 -3.10 -16.14 6.00
N SER A 48 -3.35 -15.53 7.16
CA SER A 48 -4.36 -14.48 7.32
C SER A 48 -3.90 -13.11 6.79
N ASP A 49 -2.68 -13.01 6.24
CA ASP A 49 -2.14 -11.77 5.71
C ASP A 49 -2.53 -11.60 4.23
N ALA A 50 -2.77 -10.36 3.84
CA ALA A 50 -2.90 -9.96 2.44
C ALA A 50 -1.70 -9.09 2.05
N TYR A 51 -1.18 -9.31 0.85
CA TYR A 51 -0.07 -8.55 0.29
C TYR A 51 -0.59 -7.63 -0.81
N PHE A 52 -0.25 -6.36 -0.68
CA PHE A 52 -0.59 -5.33 -1.64
C PHE A 52 0.61 -5.09 -2.55
N ILE A 53 0.37 -5.08 -3.85
CA ILE A 53 1.39 -4.81 -4.86
C ILE A 53 1.49 -3.30 -5.02
N LEU A 54 2.64 -2.74 -4.67
CA LEU A 54 2.92 -1.30 -4.70
C LEU A 54 4.19 -1.01 -5.49
N SER A 55 4.31 0.20 -6.03
CA SER A 55 5.57 0.72 -6.58
C SER A 55 6.16 1.74 -5.61
N ASN A 56 7.36 1.46 -5.10
CA ASN A 56 8.04 2.32 -4.11
C ASN A 56 8.62 3.58 -4.76
N ASP A 57 9.36 4.38 -3.99
CA ASP A 57 9.91 5.67 -4.45
C ASP A 57 11.06 5.51 -5.47
N ARG A 58 11.57 4.28 -5.66
CA ARG A 58 12.63 3.91 -6.62
C ARG A 58 12.09 3.19 -7.86
N ASP A 59 10.78 3.24 -8.09
CA ASP A 59 10.08 2.53 -9.19
C ASP A 59 10.15 0.98 -9.11
N GLU A 60 10.49 0.41 -7.95
CA GLU A 60 10.53 -1.04 -7.73
C GLU A 60 9.14 -1.57 -7.33
N ILE A 61 8.82 -2.80 -7.74
CA ILE A 61 7.55 -3.47 -7.40
C ILE A 61 7.73 -4.35 -6.16
N TRP A 62 6.86 -4.15 -5.16
CA TRP A 62 6.93 -4.83 -3.88
C TRP A 62 5.58 -5.39 -3.43
N PHE A 63 5.65 -6.46 -2.65
CA PHE A 63 4.50 -7.10 -1.99
C PHE A 63 4.51 -6.72 -0.51
N ILE A 64 3.68 -5.74 -0.14
CA ILE A 64 3.65 -5.20 1.22
C ILE A 64 2.49 -5.80 1.99
N CYS A 65 2.79 -6.41 3.14
CA CYS A 65 1.76 -6.96 4.02
C CYS A 65 0.80 -5.85 4.51
N ASN A 66 -0.49 -6.14 4.50
CA ASN A 66 -1.58 -5.25 4.92
C ASN A 66 -1.38 -4.66 6.33
N ARG A 67 -0.65 -5.36 7.21
CA ARG A 67 -0.33 -4.89 8.56
C ARG A 67 0.49 -3.59 8.57
N HIS A 68 1.27 -3.31 7.51
CA HIS A 68 2.02 -2.07 7.35
C HIS A 68 1.25 -0.94 6.66
N LEU A 69 -0.03 -1.13 6.34
CA LEU A 69 -0.78 -0.21 5.48
C LEU A 69 -1.97 0.41 6.22
N ARG A 70 -2.29 1.64 5.85
CA ARG A 70 -3.56 2.30 6.18
C ARG A 70 -4.20 2.82 4.90
N THR A 71 -5.52 2.74 4.82
CA THR A 71 -6.27 3.32 3.71
C THR A 71 -6.13 4.83 3.73
N THR A 72 -5.98 5.42 2.55
CA THR A 72 -5.97 6.88 2.42
C THR A 72 -7.24 7.33 1.68
N GLY A 73 -7.56 6.73 0.53
CA GLY A 73 -8.74 7.09 -0.27
C GLY A 73 -8.82 6.31 -1.58
N ILE A 74 -9.86 6.59 -2.36
CA ILE A 74 -10.07 5.99 -3.70
C ILE A 74 -10.04 7.11 -4.73
N ARG A 75 -9.25 6.92 -5.78
CA ARG A 75 -9.19 7.84 -6.93
C ARG A 75 -9.06 7.04 -8.21
N SER A 76 -10.03 7.21 -9.11
CA SER A 76 -9.99 6.58 -10.42
C SER A 76 -8.79 7.11 -11.22
N GLY A 77 -7.94 6.19 -11.67
CA GLY A 77 -6.71 6.54 -12.39
C GLY A 77 -5.66 7.27 -11.54
N GLY A 78 -4.77 8.01 -12.21
CA GLY A 78 -3.71 8.78 -11.57
C GLY A 78 -2.35 8.08 -11.50
N PRO A 79 -1.33 8.79 -10.99
CA PRO A 79 0.04 8.30 -10.89
C PRO A 79 0.17 7.15 -9.88
N LEU A 80 1.34 6.52 -9.84
CA LEU A 80 1.64 5.47 -8.87
C LEU A 80 1.73 5.99 -7.43
N ARG A 81 1.98 7.30 -7.26
CA ARG A 81 2.26 7.97 -5.99
C ARG A 81 1.65 9.36 -6.00
N LEU A 82 1.14 9.79 -4.85
CA LEU A 82 0.69 11.15 -4.59
C LEU A 82 1.26 11.63 -3.24
N PRO A 83 1.50 12.94 -3.05
CA PRO A 83 1.68 13.50 -1.71
C PRO A 83 0.48 13.12 -0.82
N LEU A 84 0.73 12.75 0.44
CA LEU A 84 -0.33 12.27 1.34
C LEU A 84 -1.38 13.33 1.69
N ASP A 85 -0.97 14.60 1.65
CA ASP A 85 -1.81 15.79 1.85
C ASP A 85 -2.62 16.19 0.60
N CYS A 86 -2.44 15.48 -0.53
CA CYS A 86 -3.25 15.68 -1.71
C CYS A 86 -4.71 15.32 -1.38
N GLU A 87 -5.63 16.28 -1.52
CA GLU A 87 -7.06 16.04 -1.35
C GLU A 87 -7.50 14.83 -2.19
N MET A 88 -7.96 13.80 -1.50
CA MET A 88 -8.61 12.67 -2.15
C MET A 88 -10.11 12.80 -1.97
N PRO A 89 -10.89 12.48 -3.02
CA PRO A 89 -12.33 12.56 -2.93
C PRO A 89 -12.82 11.71 -1.75
N ALA A 90 -13.57 12.34 -0.85
CA ALA A 90 -14.26 11.62 0.21
C ALA A 90 -15.24 10.62 -0.41
N TRP A 91 -15.30 9.42 0.15
CA TRP A 91 -16.14 8.31 -0.29
C TRP A 91 -17.59 8.78 -0.45
N SER A 92 -18.09 8.79 -1.70
CA SER A 92 -19.50 9.08 -2.04
C SER A 92 -20.34 7.82 -2.06
#